data_AF-A0A178EDE3-F1
#
_entry.id   AF-A0A178EDE3-F1
#
_cell.length_a   1.000
_cell.length_b   1.000
_cell.length_c   1.000
_cell.angle_alpha   90.00
_cell.angle_beta   90.00
_cell.angle_gamma   90.00
#
_symmetry.space_group_name_H-M   'P 1'
#
loop_
_entity.id
_entity.type
_entity.pdbx_description
1 polymer ?
#
loop_
_entity_poly.entity_id
_entity_poly.type
_entity_poly.pdbx_seq_one_letter_code
_entity_poly.pdbx_strand_id
1 'polypeptide(L)'
;MSNNPDDASNARKWLEIAEWTVFQQLSLWPTFERSSGEVSGTLLRDKLRLLQSALLICTVQHWEGLKESKERIRDQRFPAVVAAARDLGFDLAKHSADLDLDQKYIDWPRYVLNEELIRTHTYIFLFDSQYAIFHGVPPRIKLSELNMTLPYPEPCFRASTGDELLLILQELGDPPIRNNTIRNLVELLCSEHDNHTKLQDMAGMSVLGLVTLIVGQ
;
A
#
# COMPACT_ATOMS: atom_id res chain seq x y z
N MET A 1 1.11 -28.88 0.44
CA MET A 1 1.22 -28.78 -1.02
C MET A 1 0.43 -29.93 -1.62
N SER A 2 -0.38 -29.70 -2.65
CA SER A 2 -1.21 -30.77 -3.22
C SER A 2 -0.34 -31.79 -3.95
N ASN A 3 -0.70 -33.07 -3.83
CA ASN A 3 -0.02 -34.19 -4.50
C ASN A 3 -0.56 -34.48 -5.90
N ASN A 4 -1.57 -33.74 -6.36
CA ASN A 4 -2.14 -33.92 -7.69
C ASN A 4 -1.37 -33.08 -8.73
N PRO A 5 -0.75 -33.69 -9.76
CA PRO A 5 0.01 -32.96 -10.78
C PRO A 5 -0.84 -31.96 -11.58
N ASP A 6 -2.17 -32.15 -11.64
CA ASP A 6 -3.07 -31.25 -12.38
C ASP A 6 -3.43 -29.98 -11.60
N ASP A 7 -3.21 -29.94 -10.29
CA ASP A 7 -3.66 -28.82 -9.46
C ASP A 7 -2.93 -27.52 -9.79
N ALA A 8 -1.63 -27.59 -10.09
CA ALA A 8 -0.86 -26.42 -10.52
C ALA A 8 -1.35 -25.90 -11.88
N SER A 9 -1.66 -26.80 -12.81
CA SER A 9 -2.22 -26.44 -14.12
C SER A 9 -3.60 -25.80 -13.99
N ASN A 10 -4.46 -26.36 -13.15
CA ASN A 10 -5.79 -25.84 -12.88
C ASN A 10 -5.74 -24.49 -12.16
N ALA A 11 -4.88 -24.32 -11.15
CA ALA A 11 -4.68 -23.06 -10.45
C ALA A 11 -4.27 -21.94 -11.41
N ARG A 12 -3.40 -22.21 -12.39
CA ARG A 12 -3.01 -21.23 -13.42
C ARG A 12 -4.19 -20.80 -14.30
N LYS A 13 -5.05 -21.73 -14.71
CA LYS A 13 -6.27 -21.39 -15.47
C LYS A 13 -7.18 -20.46 -14.67
N TRP A 14 -7.35 -20.73 -13.39
CA TRP A 14 -8.12 -19.85 -12.49
C TRP A 14 -7.46 -18.48 -12.33
N LEU A 15 -6.12 -18.43 -12.25
CA LEU A 15 -5.38 -17.18 -12.14
C LEU A 15 -5.55 -16.29 -13.38
N GLU A 16 -5.54 -16.87 -14.58
CA GLU A 16 -5.81 -16.13 -15.83
C GLU A 16 -7.23 -15.54 -15.85
N ILE A 17 -8.23 -16.32 -15.40
CA ILE A 17 -9.62 -15.84 -15.29
C ILE A 17 -9.75 -14.73 -14.25
N ALA A 18 -9.10 -14.89 -13.09
CA ALA A 18 -9.10 -13.91 -12.02
C ALA A 18 -8.43 -12.60 -12.47
N GLU A 19 -7.29 -12.68 -13.15
CA GLU A 19 -6.64 -11.53 -13.75
C GLU A 19 -7.58 -10.81 -14.71
N TRP A 20 -8.13 -11.54 -15.68
CA TRP A 20 -9.04 -10.94 -16.64
C TRP A 20 -10.20 -10.23 -15.94
N THR A 21 -10.87 -10.90 -15.00
CA THR A 21 -12.05 -10.37 -14.31
C THR A 21 -11.74 -9.09 -13.54
N VAL A 22 -10.67 -9.09 -12.74
CA VAL A 22 -10.28 -7.95 -11.92
C VAL A 22 -9.87 -6.77 -12.80
N PHE A 23 -9.10 -7.00 -13.87
CA PHE A 23 -8.65 -5.92 -14.74
C PHE A 23 -9.74 -5.40 -15.68
N GLN A 24 -10.76 -6.20 -16.00
CA GLN A 24 -11.97 -5.68 -16.64
C GLN A 24 -12.72 -4.73 -15.71
N GLN A 25 -12.90 -5.08 -14.42
CA GLN A 25 -13.52 -4.18 -13.45
C GLN A 25 -12.69 -2.92 -13.23
N LEU A 26 -11.35 -3.05 -13.13
CA LEU A 26 -10.43 -1.92 -13.00
C LEU A 26 -10.49 -0.99 -14.22
N SER A 27 -10.75 -1.51 -15.43
CA SER A 27 -10.90 -0.65 -16.61
C SER A 27 -12.11 0.29 -16.54
N LEU A 28 -13.12 -0.07 -15.72
CA LEU A 28 -14.30 0.76 -15.45
C LEU A 28 -14.02 1.84 -14.39
N TRP A 29 -12.82 1.89 -13.82
CA TRP A 29 -12.45 2.79 -12.74
C TRP A 29 -12.89 4.27 -12.94
N PRO A 30 -12.67 4.90 -14.11
CA PRO A 30 -13.05 6.30 -14.34
C PRO A 30 -14.57 6.55 -14.29
N THR A 31 -15.39 5.49 -14.38
CA THR A 31 -16.85 5.62 -14.36
C THR A 31 -17.42 5.73 -12.95
N PHE A 32 -16.70 5.24 -11.93
CA PHE A 32 -17.16 5.29 -10.53
C PHE A 32 -17.37 6.73 -10.04
N GLU A 33 -16.52 7.67 -10.44
CA GLU A 33 -16.56 9.06 -9.98
C GLU A 33 -17.73 9.88 -10.52
N ARG A 34 -18.20 9.55 -11.73
CA ARG A 34 -19.28 10.30 -12.39
C ARG A 34 -20.64 10.16 -11.70
N SER A 35 -20.75 9.24 -10.73
CA SER A 35 -22.03 8.86 -10.13
C SER A 35 -22.31 9.50 -8.76
N SER A 36 -21.31 10.10 -8.08
CA SER A 36 -21.52 10.67 -6.74
C SER A 36 -20.71 11.95 -6.54
N GLY A 37 -21.38 13.08 -6.33
CA GLY A 37 -20.75 14.38 -6.04
C GLY A 37 -20.04 14.47 -4.68
N GLU A 38 -20.09 13.42 -3.87
CA GLU A 38 -19.28 13.21 -2.67
C GLU A 38 -18.78 11.76 -2.68
N VAL A 39 -17.48 11.53 -2.41
CA VAL A 39 -16.95 10.18 -2.20
C VAL A 39 -17.51 9.67 -0.87
N SER A 40 -18.64 8.98 -0.93
CA SER A 40 -19.16 8.26 0.23
C SER A 40 -18.10 7.28 0.73
N GLY A 41 -17.97 7.11 2.05
CA GLY A 41 -17.01 6.15 2.63
C GLY A 41 -17.21 4.70 2.14
N THR A 42 -18.39 4.38 1.60
CA THR A 42 -18.68 3.11 0.92
C THR A 42 -17.96 2.99 -0.43
N LEU A 43 -18.02 4.03 -1.27
CA LEU A 43 -17.34 4.08 -2.55
C LEU A 43 -15.82 3.98 -2.40
N LEU A 44 -15.26 4.66 -1.39
CA LEU A 44 -13.82 4.59 -1.11
C LEU A 44 -13.38 3.16 -0.76
N ARG A 45 -14.16 2.45 0.07
CA ARG A 45 -13.89 1.04 0.41
C ARG A 45 -13.95 0.14 -0.81
N ASP A 46 -14.93 0.34 -1.70
CA ASP A 46 -15.08 -0.50 -2.89
C ASP A 46 -13.96 -0.24 -3.91
N LYS A 47 -13.59 1.03 -4.13
CA LYS A 47 -12.40 1.41 -4.91
C LYS A 47 -11.14 0.77 -4.33
N LEU A 48 -10.95 0.84 -3.01
CA LEU A 48 -9.79 0.26 -2.33
C LEU A 48 -9.74 -1.27 -2.50
N ARG A 49 -10.86 -1.97 -2.33
CA ARG A 49 -10.94 -3.43 -2.53
C ARG A 49 -10.59 -3.85 -3.95
N LEU A 50 -11.07 -3.09 -4.95
CA LEU A 50 -10.74 -3.34 -6.34
C LEU A 50 -9.23 -3.13 -6.60
N LEU A 51 -8.65 -2.06 -6.05
CA LEU A 51 -7.22 -1.79 -6.14
C LEU A 51 -6.37 -2.88 -5.46
N GLN A 52 -6.75 -3.31 -4.25
CA GLN A 52 -6.12 -4.41 -3.52
C GLN A 52 -6.22 -5.72 -4.30
N SER A 53 -7.37 -6.01 -4.91
CA SER A 53 -7.56 -7.19 -5.75
C SER A 53 -6.63 -7.17 -6.96
N ALA A 54 -6.52 -6.02 -7.64
CA ALA A 54 -5.62 -5.85 -8.78
C ALA A 54 -4.14 -6.01 -8.38
N LEU A 55 -3.74 -5.44 -7.24
CA LEU A 55 -2.40 -5.58 -6.69
C LEU A 55 -2.07 -7.03 -6.30
N LEU A 56 -3.04 -7.74 -5.71
CA LEU A 56 -2.89 -9.15 -5.38
C LEU A 56 -2.67 -9.99 -6.64
N ILE A 57 -3.45 -9.76 -7.70
CA ILE A 57 -3.25 -10.44 -8.98
C ILE A 57 -1.86 -10.14 -9.56
N CYS A 58 -1.43 -8.88 -9.56
CA CYS A 58 -0.08 -8.50 -10.01
C CYS A 58 1.00 -9.27 -9.24
N THR A 59 0.85 -9.35 -7.91
CA THR A 59 1.77 -10.09 -7.04
C THR A 59 1.79 -11.57 -7.39
N VAL A 60 0.63 -12.23 -7.41
CA VAL A 60 0.55 -13.68 -7.65
C VAL A 60 1.06 -14.04 -9.05
N GLN A 61 0.68 -13.29 -10.08
CA GLN A 61 1.17 -13.51 -11.45
C GLN A 61 2.67 -13.22 -11.58
N HIS A 62 3.22 -12.26 -10.83
CA HIS A 62 4.66 -12.01 -10.82
C HIS A 62 5.46 -13.21 -10.30
N TRP A 63 4.96 -13.88 -9.25
CA TRP A 63 5.62 -15.05 -8.67
C TRP A 63 5.32 -16.33 -9.46
N GLU A 64 4.04 -16.65 -9.66
CA GLU A 64 3.55 -17.95 -10.15
C GLU A 64 3.18 -17.97 -11.64
N GLY A 65 3.08 -16.79 -12.27
CA GLY A 65 2.65 -16.65 -13.66
C GLY A 65 3.64 -17.21 -14.67
N LEU A 66 3.15 -17.49 -15.87
CA LEU A 66 4.00 -17.80 -17.01
C LEU A 66 4.76 -16.55 -17.48
N LYS A 67 5.78 -16.73 -18.32
CA LYS A 67 6.60 -15.61 -18.81
C LYS A 67 5.73 -14.53 -19.45
N GLU A 68 4.79 -14.92 -20.28
CA GLU A 68 3.85 -14.03 -20.97
C GLU A 68 2.96 -13.28 -19.98
N SER A 69 2.51 -13.94 -18.91
CA SER A 69 1.70 -13.33 -17.86
C SER A 69 2.52 -12.32 -17.04
N LYS A 70 3.78 -12.65 -16.71
CA LYS A 70 4.70 -11.73 -16.02
C LYS A 70 5.00 -10.46 -16.84
N GLU A 71 5.25 -10.62 -18.14
CA GLU A 71 5.45 -9.50 -19.07
C GLU A 71 4.17 -8.65 -19.17
N ARG A 72 3.00 -9.29 -19.34
CA ARG A 72 1.71 -8.60 -19.39
C ARG A 72 1.39 -7.84 -18.10
N ILE A 73 1.66 -8.42 -16.93
CA ILE A 73 1.48 -7.72 -15.67
C ILE A 73 2.34 -6.46 -15.63
N ARG A 74 3.65 -6.59 -15.90
CA ARG A 74 4.59 -5.47 -15.82
C ARG A 74 4.28 -4.36 -16.82
N ASP A 75 3.92 -4.73 -18.04
CA ASP A 75 3.88 -3.80 -19.17
C ASP A 75 2.47 -3.23 -19.41
N GLN A 76 1.42 -3.91 -18.96
CA GLN A 76 0.01 -3.50 -19.20
C GLN A 76 -0.82 -3.36 -17.92
N ARG A 77 -0.74 -4.32 -16.99
CA ARG A 77 -1.64 -4.35 -15.83
C ARG A 77 -1.19 -3.45 -14.69
N PHE A 78 0.08 -3.52 -14.31
CA PHE A 78 0.65 -2.71 -13.25
C PHE A 78 0.58 -1.20 -13.54
N PRO A 79 0.81 -0.71 -14.78
CA PRO A 79 0.52 0.69 -15.12
C PRO A 79 -0.92 1.12 -14.81
N ALA A 80 -1.90 0.24 -15.02
CA ALA A 80 -3.30 0.52 -14.69
C ALA A 80 -3.53 0.57 -13.16
N VAL A 81 -2.85 -0.29 -12.40
CA VAL A 81 -2.86 -0.23 -10.92
C VAL A 81 -2.29 1.10 -10.43
N VAL A 82 -1.16 1.55 -10.99
CA VAL A 82 -0.53 2.83 -10.63
C VAL A 82 -1.46 4.01 -10.98
N ALA A 83 -2.13 3.96 -12.13
CA ALA A 83 -3.10 4.99 -12.52
C ALA A 83 -4.30 5.06 -11.56
N ALA A 84 -4.87 3.91 -11.19
CA ALA A 84 -5.96 3.84 -10.23
C ALA A 84 -5.53 4.31 -8.82
N ALA A 85 -4.31 4.00 -8.39
CA ALA A 85 -3.77 4.49 -7.12
C ALA A 85 -3.60 6.01 -7.10
N ARG A 86 -3.12 6.60 -8.21
CA ARG A 86 -3.07 8.06 -8.35
C ARG A 86 -4.43 8.72 -8.27
N ASP A 87 -5.42 8.13 -8.94
CA ASP A 87 -6.80 8.63 -8.93
C ASP A 87 -7.43 8.52 -7.54
N LEU A 88 -7.11 7.44 -6.79
CA LEU A 88 -7.52 7.29 -5.41
C LEU A 88 -6.88 8.33 -4.47
N GLY A 89 -5.66 8.77 -4.78
CA GLY A 89 -4.94 9.81 -4.07
C GLY A 89 -4.03 9.28 -2.95
N PHE A 90 -2.71 9.42 -3.14
CA PHE A 90 -1.72 9.07 -2.11
C PHE A 90 -1.85 9.95 -0.86
N ASP A 91 -2.33 11.18 -0.99
CA ASP A 91 -2.51 12.12 0.11
C ASP A 91 -3.60 11.71 1.10
N LEU A 92 -4.57 10.88 0.67
CA LEU A 92 -5.59 10.29 1.54
C LEU A 92 -5.02 9.21 2.46
N ALA A 93 -3.88 8.62 2.12
CA ALA A 93 -3.25 7.55 2.89
C ALA A 93 -2.46 8.11 4.08
N LYS A 94 -3.18 8.62 5.09
CA LYS A 94 -2.62 9.18 6.32
C LYS A 94 -3.52 8.94 7.52
N HIS A 95 -2.89 8.68 8.66
CA HIS A 95 -3.56 8.86 9.94
C HIS A 95 -3.74 10.35 10.23
N SER A 96 -4.90 10.71 10.78
CA SER A 96 -5.28 12.08 11.13
C SER A 96 -6.06 12.07 12.45
N ALA A 97 -7.33 12.46 12.42
CA ALA A 97 -8.22 12.53 13.59
C ALA A 97 -8.83 11.17 13.99
N ASP A 98 -8.36 10.08 13.40
CA ASP A 98 -8.80 8.71 13.68
C ASP A 98 -8.21 8.13 14.97
N LEU A 99 -7.18 8.76 15.53
CA LEU A 99 -6.51 8.35 16.76
C LEU A 99 -6.17 9.58 17.62
N ASP A 100 -6.46 9.55 18.91
CA ASP A 100 -5.98 10.52 19.88
C ASP A 100 -5.53 9.77 21.14
N LEU A 101 -4.21 9.68 21.32
CA LEU A 101 -3.61 8.93 22.43
C LEU A 101 -3.77 9.64 23.77
N ASP A 102 -3.80 10.98 23.78
CA ASP A 102 -3.98 11.77 25.00
C ASP A 102 -5.40 11.58 25.54
N GLN A 103 -6.39 11.50 24.64
CA GLN A 103 -7.79 11.26 24.98
C GLN A 103 -8.17 9.78 25.01
N LYS A 104 -7.23 8.86 24.69
CA LYS A 104 -7.48 7.42 24.52
C LYS A 104 -8.67 7.15 23.58
N TYR A 105 -8.78 7.95 22.53
CA TYR A 105 -9.86 7.87 21.57
C TYR A 105 -9.36 7.25 20.27
N ILE A 106 -10.22 6.41 19.67
CA ILE A 106 -9.96 5.82 18.37
C ILE A 106 -11.27 5.66 17.58
N ASP A 107 -11.27 6.19 16.37
CA ASP A 107 -12.26 5.86 15.35
C ASP A 107 -11.79 4.59 14.63
N TRP A 108 -12.11 3.43 15.23
CA TRP A 108 -11.60 2.14 14.76
C TRP A 108 -11.90 1.84 13.28
N PRO A 109 -13.15 2.02 12.77
CA PRO A 109 -13.43 1.79 11.36
C PRO A 109 -12.65 2.69 10.40
N ARG A 110 -12.34 3.93 10.82
CA ARG A 110 -11.56 4.89 10.04
C ARG A 110 -10.06 4.56 10.11
N TYR A 111 -9.56 4.19 11.28
CA TYR A 111 -8.18 3.72 11.46
C TYR A 111 -7.88 2.54 10.54
N VAL A 112 -8.74 1.51 10.54
CA VAL A 112 -8.59 0.34 9.66
C VAL A 112 -8.55 0.76 8.19
N LEU A 113 -9.46 1.64 7.76
CA LEU A 113 -9.49 2.12 6.38
C LEU A 113 -8.21 2.88 5.99
N ASN A 114 -7.71 3.73 6.88
CA ASN A 114 -6.47 4.48 6.65
C ASN A 114 -5.25 3.55 6.57
N GLU A 115 -5.13 2.57 7.48
CA GLU A 115 -4.05 1.58 7.43
C GLU A 115 -4.11 0.72 6.16
N GLU A 116 -5.31 0.29 5.74
CA GLU A 116 -5.48 -0.42 4.47
C GLU A 116 -5.04 0.44 3.27
N LEU A 117 -5.39 1.73 3.25
CA LEU A 117 -4.94 2.68 2.22
C LEU A 117 -3.42 2.85 2.21
N ILE A 118 -2.82 3.12 3.38
CA ILE A 118 -1.38 3.30 3.54
C ILE A 118 -0.64 2.07 3.04
N ARG A 119 -0.97 0.89 3.57
CA ARG A 119 -0.28 -0.35 3.20
C ARG A 119 -0.45 -0.68 1.71
N THR A 120 -1.64 -0.48 1.15
CA THR A 120 -1.89 -0.73 -0.28
C THR A 120 -1.00 0.17 -1.16
N HIS A 121 -0.96 1.47 -0.89
CA HIS A 121 -0.11 2.39 -1.65
C HIS A 121 1.38 2.12 -1.44
N THR A 122 1.79 1.75 -0.21
CA THR A 122 3.17 1.35 0.08
C THR A 122 3.57 0.12 -0.74
N TYR A 123 2.75 -0.93 -0.80
CA TYR A 123 3.05 -2.10 -1.62
C TYR A 123 3.10 -1.79 -3.11
N ILE A 124 2.22 -0.91 -3.62
CA ILE A 124 2.28 -0.45 -5.02
C ILE A 124 3.61 0.25 -5.30
N PHE A 125 4.06 1.14 -4.41
CA PHE A 125 5.35 1.80 -4.55
C PHE A 125 6.52 0.80 -4.53
N LEU A 126 6.54 -0.13 -3.58
CA LEU A 126 7.58 -1.16 -3.50
C LEU A 126 7.64 -2.03 -4.78
N PHE A 127 6.49 -2.35 -5.35
CA PHE A 127 6.41 -3.13 -6.57
C PHE A 127 6.89 -2.35 -7.81
N ASP A 128 6.60 -1.04 -7.88
CA ASP A 128 7.13 -0.17 -8.92
C ASP A 128 8.66 -0.11 -8.87
N SER A 129 9.21 0.07 -7.68
CA SER A 129 10.66 0.08 -7.49
C SER A 129 11.30 -1.28 -7.73
N GLN A 130 10.63 -2.39 -7.38
CA GLN A 130 11.07 -3.73 -7.75
C GLN A 130 11.20 -3.86 -9.28
N TYR A 131 10.23 -3.36 -10.05
CA TYR A 131 10.32 -3.35 -11.51
C TYR A 131 11.45 -2.47 -12.03
N ALA A 132 11.74 -1.35 -11.38
CA ALA A 132 12.89 -0.53 -11.73
C ALA A 132 14.22 -1.23 -11.49
N ILE A 133 14.39 -1.81 -10.31
CA ILE A 133 15.64 -2.44 -9.89
C ILE A 133 15.92 -3.72 -10.69
N PHE A 134 14.94 -4.62 -10.79
CA PHE A 134 15.17 -5.97 -11.33
C PHE A 134 14.83 -6.13 -12.81
N HIS A 135 14.05 -5.20 -13.38
CA HIS A 135 13.61 -5.29 -14.78
C HIS A 135 14.00 -4.08 -15.63
N GLY A 136 14.72 -3.10 -15.06
CA GLY A 136 15.20 -1.92 -15.79
C GLY A 136 14.07 -1.05 -16.34
N VAL A 137 12.87 -1.17 -15.76
CA VAL A 137 11.72 -0.36 -16.18
C VAL A 137 11.80 0.99 -15.49
N PRO A 138 11.65 2.13 -16.19
CA PRO A 138 11.64 3.42 -15.52
C PRO A 138 10.60 3.46 -14.38
N PRO A 139 10.96 3.95 -13.18
CA PRO A 139 10.02 4.13 -12.08
C PRO A 139 8.80 4.92 -12.56
N ARG A 140 7.61 4.40 -12.30
CA ARG A 140 6.36 5.06 -12.66
C ARG A 140 5.98 6.05 -11.59
N ILE A 141 6.27 5.78 -10.33
CA ILE A 141 5.88 6.62 -9.19
C ILE A 141 7.07 7.48 -8.79
N LYS A 142 6.85 8.80 -8.73
CA LYS A 142 7.88 9.74 -8.28
C LYS A 142 7.82 9.86 -6.76
N LEU A 143 8.98 10.05 -6.12
CA LEU A 143 9.06 10.37 -4.69
C LEU A 143 8.15 11.55 -4.32
N SER A 144 7.98 12.50 -5.24
CA SER A 144 7.11 13.66 -5.00
C SER A 144 5.61 13.37 -4.92
N GLU A 145 5.18 12.21 -5.39
CA GLU A 145 3.80 11.75 -5.28
C GLU A 145 3.54 11.11 -3.91
N LEU A 146 4.58 10.65 -3.20
CA LEU A 146 4.49 9.95 -1.91
C LEU A 146 4.28 10.89 -0.72
N ASN A 147 3.28 11.75 -0.84
CA ASN A 147 2.78 12.59 0.25
C ASN A 147 1.85 11.79 1.17
N MET A 148 2.20 10.55 1.50
CA MET A 148 1.48 9.63 2.38
C MET A 148 2.32 9.34 3.63
N THR A 149 1.72 8.88 4.73
CA THR A 149 2.49 8.42 5.91
C THR A 149 3.01 7.00 5.69
N LEU A 150 3.96 6.58 6.53
CA LEU A 150 4.38 5.17 6.57
C LEU A 150 3.37 4.30 7.33
N PRO A 151 3.33 2.99 7.03
CA PRO A 151 2.45 2.06 7.74
C PRO A 151 2.89 1.88 9.19
N TYR A 152 1.91 1.77 10.09
CA TYR A 152 2.17 1.47 11.50
C TYR A 152 2.86 0.11 11.66
N PRO A 153 3.53 -0.13 12.81
CA PRO A 153 4.10 -1.44 13.15
C PRO A 153 3.10 -2.59 12.98
N GLU A 154 3.62 -3.77 12.63
CA GLU A 154 2.80 -4.95 12.39
C GLU A 154 1.92 -5.41 13.58
N PRO A 155 2.33 -5.25 14.86
CA PRO A 155 1.43 -5.48 15.99
C PRO A 155 0.19 -4.58 15.95
N CYS A 156 0.34 -3.31 15.58
CA CYS A 156 -0.76 -2.34 15.47
C CYS A 156 -1.78 -2.77 14.39
N PHE A 157 -1.28 -3.19 13.22
CA PHE A 157 -2.13 -3.65 12.13
C PHE A 157 -2.87 -4.96 12.46
N ARG A 158 -2.27 -5.83 13.29
CA ARG A 158 -2.88 -7.09 13.71
C ARG A 158 -3.87 -6.96 14.87
N ALA A 159 -3.99 -5.79 15.47
CA ALA A 159 -5.00 -5.54 16.49
C ALA A 159 -6.40 -5.81 15.93
N SER A 160 -7.21 -6.55 16.68
CA SER A 160 -8.58 -6.89 16.28
C SER A 160 -9.60 -5.84 16.72
N THR A 161 -9.22 -4.99 17.67
CA THR A 161 -10.07 -3.93 18.24
C THR A 161 -9.27 -2.65 18.49
N GLY A 162 -9.98 -1.53 18.58
CA GLY A 162 -9.35 -0.25 18.92
C GLY A 162 -8.74 -0.24 20.33
N ASP A 163 -9.36 -0.92 21.29
CA ASP A 163 -8.83 -1.03 22.66
C ASP A 163 -7.49 -1.80 22.69
N GLU A 164 -7.40 -2.89 21.93
CA GLU A 164 -6.15 -3.65 21.76
C GLU A 164 -5.06 -2.78 21.12
N LEU A 165 -5.41 -1.99 20.10
CA LEU A 165 -4.45 -1.05 19.49
C LEU A 165 -3.95 -0.03 20.53
N LEU A 166 -4.85 0.57 21.32
CA LEU A 166 -4.48 1.55 22.33
C LEU A 166 -3.52 0.96 23.38
N LEU A 167 -3.71 -0.30 23.78
CA LEU A 167 -2.78 -1.01 24.66
C LEU A 167 -1.41 -1.19 24.01
N ILE A 168 -1.37 -1.64 22.76
CA ILE A 168 -0.12 -1.80 22.00
C ILE A 168 0.63 -0.46 21.89
N LEU A 169 -0.08 0.63 21.59
CA LEU A 169 0.51 1.97 21.47
C LEU A 169 0.97 2.54 22.81
N GLN A 170 0.36 2.15 23.93
CA GLN A 170 0.86 2.50 25.27
C GLN A 170 2.20 1.83 25.57
N GLU A 171 2.41 0.60 25.08
CA GLU A 171 3.66 -0.14 25.27
C GLU A 171 4.76 0.31 24.31
N LEU A 172 4.42 0.55 23.03
CA LEU A 172 5.38 0.93 22.00
C LEU A 172 5.68 2.44 21.94
N GLY A 173 4.80 3.27 22.50
CA GLY A 173 4.79 4.72 22.27
C GLY A 173 4.14 5.10 20.93
N ASP A 174 3.72 6.36 20.79
CA ASP A 174 3.21 6.87 19.50
C ASP A 174 4.34 6.83 18.46
N PRO A 175 4.17 6.15 17.32
CA PRO A 175 5.19 6.16 16.30
C PRO A 175 5.39 7.60 15.80
N PRO A 176 6.61 8.17 15.85
CA PRO A 176 6.91 9.53 15.38
C PRO A 176 6.73 9.69 13.85
N ILE A 177 6.43 8.58 13.20
CA ILE A 177 6.09 8.41 11.81
C ILE A 177 4.70 8.98 11.45
N ARG A 178 3.81 9.14 12.45
CA ARG A 178 2.44 9.62 12.25
C ARG A 178 2.35 10.97 11.55
N ASN A 179 3.27 11.89 11.84
CA ASN A 179 3.24 13.26 11.32
C ASN A 179 4.17 13.50 10.13
N ASN A 180 4.87 12.45 9.67
CA ASN A 180 5.86 12.57 8.60
C ASN A 180 5.40 11.81 7.35
N THR A 181 5.56 12.45 6.19
CA THR A 181 5.35 11.76 4.91
C THR A 181 6.58 10.96 4.52
N ILE A 182 6.41 9.93 3.68
CA ILE A 182 7.52 9.17 3.10
C ILE A 182 8.51 10.12 2.42
N ARG A 183 8.01 11.04 1.60
CA ARG A 183 8.83 12.06 0.94
C ARG A 183 9.71 12.82 1.94
N ASN A 184 9.13 13.38 3.01
CA ASN A 184 9.86 14.18 3.98
C ASN A 184 10.94 13.36 4.69
N LEU A 185 10.67 12.08 4.97
CA LEU A 185 11.64 11.19 5.62
C LEU A 185 12.79 10.82 4.70
N VAL A 186 12.52 10.57 3.41
CA VAL A 186 13.58 10.33 2.43
C VAL A 186 14.43 11.59 2.24
N GLU A 187 13.81 12.76 2.08
CA GLU A 187 14.54 14.04 1.97
C GLU A 187 15.41 14.31 3.21
N LEU A 188 14.90 13.98 4.40
CA LEU A 188 15.66 14.08 5.65
C LEU A 188 16.88 13.14 5.66
N LEU A 189 16.69 11.88 5.26
CA LEU A 189 17.75 10.88 5.17
C LEU A 189 18.85 11.26 4.17
N CYS A 190 18.47 11.90 3.07
CA CYS A 190 19.40 12.32 2.02
C CYS A 190 20.07 13.67 2.29
N SER A 191 19.70 14.39 3.34
CA SER A 191 20.29 15.68 3.68
C SER A 191 21.63 15.53 4.40
N GLU A 192 22.61 16.38 4.06
CA GLU A 192 23.98 16.33 4.62
C GLU A 192 24.09 16.82 6.09
N HIS A 193 22.97 17.16 6.72
CA HIS A 193 22.96 17.75 8.05
C HIS A 193 22.93 16.67 9.13
N ASP A 194 23.53 16.97 10.29
CA ASP A 194 23.54 16.07 11.44
C ASP A 194 22.12 15.93 12.04
N ASN A 195 21.38 14.96 11.52
CA ASN A 195 20.00 14.65 11.89
C ASN A 195 19.91 13.51 12.92
N HIS A 196 20.99 13.24 13.68
CA HIS A 196 21.05 12.09 14.58
C HIS A 196 19.86 11.99 15.56
N THR A 197 19.34 13.11 16.06
CA THR A 197 18.15 13.15 16.93
C THR A 197 16.86 12.76 16.20
N LYS A 198 16.63 13.25 14.98
CA LYS A 198 15.45 12.88 14.18
C LYS A 198 15.51 11.44 13.66
N LEU A 199 16.71 10.90 13.49
CA LEU A 199 16.91 9.50 13.11
C LEU A 199 16.71 8.53 14.29
N GLN A 200 16.98 8.98 15.53
CA GLN A 200 16.63 8.21 16.73
C GLN A 200 15.12 8.04 16.88
N ASP A 201 14.32 9.02 16.46
CA ASP A 201 12.87 8.89 16.40
C ASP A 201 12.44 7.79 15.41
N MET A 202 13.23 7.49 14.38
CA MET A 202 12.93 6.42 13.42
C MET A 202 13.18 5.00 13.96
N ALA A 203 13.70 4.84 15.19
CA ALA A 203 14.04 3.54 15.79
C ALA A 203 12.84 2.61 16.08
N GLY A 204 11.60 3.07 15.90
CA GLY A 204 10.36 2.27 16.04
C GLY A 204 9.70 1.84 14.73
N MET A 205 10.35 2.08 13.58
CA MET A 205 9.76 1.83 12.27
C MET A 205 9.53 0.34 11.98
N SER A 206 8.41 0.04 11.31
CA SER A 206 8.16 -1.29 10.77
C SER A 206 9.20 -1.66 9.71
N VAL A 207 9.49 -2.97 9.55
CA VAL A 207 10.35 -3.45 8.46
C VAL A 207 9.84 -2.98 7.10
N LEU A 208 8.52 -2.98 6.92
CA LEU A 208 7.88 -2.46 5.71
C LEU A 208 8.19 -0.98 5.49
N GLY A 209 8.13 -0.17 6.55
CA GLY A 209 8.48 1.24 6.48
C GLY A 209 9.97 1.48 6.19
N LEU A 210 10.87 0.70 6.78
CA LEU A 210 12.31 0.79 6.54
C LEU A 210 12.66 0.46 5.08
N VAL A 211 12.12 -0.64 4.56
CA VAL A 211 12.32 -1.04 3.14
C VAL A 211 11.79 0.06 2.23
N THR A 212 10.65 0.66 2.56
CA THR A 212 10.07 1.77 1.80
C THR A 212 11.00 2.98 1.72
N LEU A 213 11.65 3.35 2.82
CA LEU A 213 12.59 4.47 2.82
C LEU A 213 13.87 4.16 2.05
N ILE A 214 14.44 2.96 2.20
CA ILE A 214 15.66 2.55 1.49
C ILE A 214 15.43 2.58 -0.03
N VAL A 215 14.28 2.09 -0.46
CA VAL A 215 13.92 1.99 -1.88
C VAL A 215 13.49 3.34 -2.47
N GLY A 216 13.16 4.33 -1.63
CA GLY A 216 12.82 5.68 -2.04
C GLY A 216 13.99 6.63 -2.25
N GLN A 217 15.22 6.22 -1.90
CA GLN A 217 16.45 6.98 -2.11
C GLN A 217 16.85 7.09 -3.58
#